data_AF-A0A0G0N0B3-F1
#
_entry.id   AF-A0A0G0N0B3-F1
#
_cell.length_a   1.000
_cell.length_b   1.000
_cell.length_c   1.000
_cell.angle_alpha   90.00
_cell.angle_beta   90.00
_cell.angle_gamma   90.00
#
_symmetry.space_group_name_H-M   'P 1'
#
loop_
_entity.id
_entity.type
_entity.pdbx_description
1 polymer ?
#
loop_
_entity_poly.entity_id
_entity_poly.type
_entity_poly.pdbx_seq_one_letter_code
_entity_poly.pdbx_strand_id
1 'polypeptide(L)'
;MICVLVDRERSIKSVVGSNYMNSPREVKRDKTKEQKEDDFKKQIKLLRESAKRYDAGNIEESLNLSNVLRKLLHDEGCCISLLGQLEKKKDGICSISLPFNTNQYKDFVKLACIPVLIDVQSTRYEPILDIKKVARHIVVQKQIGFDEYWNEIIISVKSNVFSRREMVLYMAEQGGGCHCDPSIGEKYARLIYDMDAGVKVFYGEEGKLKKNYKECDSATTRNVENACIRHIAHEVLKTFDLDYKIEVIKIESVLTIIPFNIQKRQGQLISSGVGRNSLCPCGSGKNYKKCCLE
;
A
#
# COMPACT_ATOMS: atom_id res chain seq x y z
N MET A 1 -68.30 -9.91 68.26
CA MET A 1 -67.09 -10.64 68.67
C MET A 1 -66.03 -10.38 67.61
N ILE A 2 -65.00 -9.62 67.99
CA ILE A 2 -63.64 -9.57 67.40
C ILE A 2 -63.45 -8.92 66.02
N CYS A 3 -62.48 -8.00 66.02
CA CYS A 3 -61.88 -7.20 64.95
C CYS A 3 -61.14 -8.00 63.85
N VAL A 4 -60.64 -7.23 62.86
CA VAL A 4 -59.32 -7.27 62.17
C VAL A 4 -59.50 -7.35 60.64
N LEU A 5 -59.43 -6.20 59.94
CA LEU A 5 -58.30 -5.65 59.13
C LEU A 5 -57.91 -6.55 57.93
N VAL A 6 -57.62 -6.12 56.70
CA VAL A 6 -57.50 -4.84 55.99
C VAL A 6 -57.57 -5.16 54.49
N ASP A 7 -58.04 -4.17 53.73
CA ASP A 7 -58.29 -4.11 52.30
C ASP A 7 -57.04 -3.66 51.49
N ARG A 8 -57.05 -3.92 50.16
CA ARG A 8 -56.09 -3.51 49.09
C ARG A 8 -54.82 -4.38 48.96
N GLU A 9 -54.40 -4.84 47.77
CA GLU A 9 -54.09 -4.05 46.56
C GLU A 9 -54.21 -4.81 45.22
N ARG A 10 -54.32 -3.98 44.17
CA ARG A 10 -54.49 -4.27 42.74
C ARG A 10 -53.24 -4.86 42.07
N SER A 11 -53.51 -5.77 41.13
CA SER A 11 -52.74 -6.11 39.91
C SER A 11 -51.54 -5.21 39.62
N ILE A 12 -50.35 -5.77 39.79
CA ILE A 12 -49.06 -5.17 39.42
C ILE A 12 -48.94 -5.23 37.89
N LYS A 13 -49.04 -4.05 37.25
CA LYS A 13 -48.46 -3.80 35.92
C LYS A 13 -46.94 -3.75 36.08
N SER A 14 -46.19 -4.67 35.49
CA SER A 14 -44.75 -4.49 35.31
C SER A 14 -44.49 -3.57 34.12
N VAL A 15 -44.57 -2.27 34.39
CA VAL A 15 -43.92 -1.23 33.59
C VAL A 15 -42.41 -1.38 33.83
N VAL A 16 -41.73 -2.19 33.02
CA VAL A 16 -40.28 -2.08 32.90
C VAL A 16 -40.02 -0.95 31.90
N GLY A 17 -40.22 0.27 32.38
CA GLY A 17 -39.67 1.46 31.76
C GLY A 17 -38.16 1.33 31.82
N SER A 18 -37.56 1.03 30.67
CA SER A 18 -36.12 1.13 30.49
C SER A 18 -35.72 2.60 30.60
N ASN A 19 -35.50 3.05 31.83
CA ASN A 19 -34.76 4.28 32.12
C ASN A 19 -33.29 4.01 31.80
N TYR A 20 -32.94 3.95 30.51
CA TYR A 20 -31.59 4.28 30.11
C TYR A 20 -31.37 5.73 30.52
N MET A 21 -30.66 5.91 31.64
CA MET A 21 -30.12 7.20 32.02
C MET A 21 -29.38 7.74 30.81
N ASN A 22 -29.88 8.83 30.23
CA ASN A 22 -29.12 9.66 29.32
C ASN A 22 -27.89 10.12 30.09
N SER A 23 -26.75 9.43 29.92
CA SER A 23 -25.49 9.95 30.42
C SER A 23 -25.34 11.38 29.86
N PRO A 24 -24.88 12.35 30.65
CA PRO A 24 -24.62 13.69 30.14
C PRO A 24 -23.81 13.56 28.84
N ARG A 25 -24.32 14.11 27.73
CA ARG A 25 -23.56 14.11 26.47
C ARG A 25 -22.24 14.81 26.75
N GLU A 26 -21.14 14.07 26.65
CA GLU A 26 -19.81 14.59 26.88
C GLU A 26 -19.57 15.80 25.96
N VAL A 27 -19.19 16.93 26.55
CA VAL A 27 -18.88 18.14 25.78
C VAL A 27 -17.54 17.90 25.07
N LYS A 28 -17.60 17.65 23.77
CA LYS A 28 -16.41 17.55 22.92
C LYS A 28 -15.74 18.92 22.83
N ARG A 29 -14.45 18.98 23.12
CA ARG A 29 -13.62 20.17 22.93
C ARG A 29 -12.76 19.99 21.69
N ASP A 30 -12.70 21.02 20.86
CA ASP A 30 -11.83 21.02 19.69
C ASP A 30 -10.37 21.14 20.09
N LYS A 31 -9.51 20.34 19.45
CA LYS A 31 -8.06 20.45 19.61
C LYS A 31 -7.58 21.77 19.01
N THR A 32 -6.63 22.41 19.69
CA THR A 32 -5.93 23.57 19.15
C THR A 32 -5.08 23.16 17.95
N LYS A 33 -4.66 24.14 17.13
CA LYS A 33 -3.76 23.89 16.01
C LYS A 33 -2.46 23.23 16.45
N GLU A 34 -1.87 23.71 17.55
CA GLU A 34 -0.64 23.15 18.13
C GLU A 34 -0.81 21.69 18.55
N GLN A 35 -1.92 21.34 19.20
CA GLN A 35 -2.22 19.94 19.56
C GLN A 35 -2.36 19.04 18.33
N LYS A 36 -2.98 19.53 17.25
CA LYS A 36 -3.09 18.79 15.98
C LYS A 36 -1.71 18.61 15.33
N GLU A 37 -0.85 19.63 15.38
CA GLU A 37 0.53 19.53 14.91
C GLU A 37 1.35 18.53 15.71
N ASP A 38 1.18 18.49 17.03
CA ASP A 38 1.83 17.50 17.89
C ASP A 38 1.34 16.08 17.61
N ASP A 39 0.04 15.89 17.42
CA ASP A 39 -0.52 14.60 17.03
C ASP A 39 0.00 14.14 15.67
N PHE A 40 0.10 15.06 14.72
CA PHE A 40 0.71 14.82 13.42
C PHE A 40 2.18 14.38 13.56
N LYS A 41 3.01 15.12 14.32
CA LYS A 41 4.41 14.74 14.58
C LYS A 41 4.51 13.36 15.23
N LYS A 42 3.62 13.04 16.18
CA LYS A 42 3.55 11.70 16.81
C LYS A 42 3.22 10.63 15.77
N GLN A 43 2.24 10.84 14.90
CA GLN A 43 1.89 9.87 13.85
C GLN A 43 3.05 9.68 12.86
N ILE A 44 3.72 10.74 12.42
CA ILE A 44 4.90 10.64 11.55
C ILE A 44 6.02 9.83 12.24
N LYS A 45 6.28 10.09 13.52
CA LYS A 45 7.27 9.31 14.30
C LYS A 45 6.88 7.83 14.38
N LEU A 46 5.62 7.50 14.67
CA LEU A 46 5.14 6.12 14.71
C LEU A 46 5.27 5.43 13.35
N LEU A 47 4.92 6.13 12.26
CA LEU A 47 5.06 5.63 10.89
C LEU A 47 6.53 5.31 10.58
N ARG A 48 7.46 6.19 10.97
CA ARG A 48 8.90 6.00 10.77
C ARG A 48 9.44 4.79 11.55
N GLU A 49 9.07 4.64 12.81
CA GLU A 49 9.56 3.53 13.64
C GLU A 49 9.00 2.18 13.18
N SER A 50 7.73 2.13 12.80
CA SER A 50 7.12 0.92 12.22
C SER A 50 7.78 0.57 10.87
N ALA A 51 8.11 1.56 10.04
CA ALA A 51 8.85 1.35 8.80
C ALA A 51 10.25 0.75 9.03
N LYS A 52 10.99 1.20 10.05
CA LYS A 52 12.29 0.62 10.43
C LYS A 52 12.16 -0.84 10.85
N ARG A 53 11.14 -1.19 11.63
CA ARG A 53 10.91 -2.57 12.07
C ARG A 53 10.51 -3.47 10.92
N TYR A 54 9.70 -2.96 9.99
CA TYR A 54 9.41 -3.64 8.72
C TYR A 54 10.71 -3.93 7.97
N ASP A 55 11.55 -2.92 7.78
CA ASP A 55 12.83 -3.03 7.06
C ASP A 55 13.82 -3.98 7.77
N ALA A 56 13.69 -4.14 9.09
CA ALA A 56 14.42 -5.13 9.90
C ALA A 56 13.88 -6.57 9.78
N GLY A 57 12.82 -6.79 8.98
CA GLY A 57 12.24 -8.10 8.68
C GLY A 57 10.90 -8.38 9.36
N ASN A 58 10.36 -7.48 10.18
CA ASN A 58 9.05 -7.66 10.80
C ASN A 58 7.92 -7.20 9.85
N ILE A 59 7.56 -8.06 8.89
CA ILE A 59 6.59 -7.75 7.83
C ILE A 59 5.19 -7.41 8.38
N GLU A 60 4.81 -7.94 9.54
CA GLU A 60 3.52 -7.67 10.19
C GLU A 60 3.36 -6.20 10.62
N GLU A 61 4.46 -5.45 10.72
CA GLU A 61 4.42 -4.00 10.97
C GLU A 61 3.70 -3.22 9.84
N SER A 62 3.50 -3.84 8.68
CA SER A 62 2.58 -3.33 7.65
C SER A 62 1.17 -3.03 8.20
N LEU A 63 0.66 -3.79 9.17
CA LEU A 63 -0.63 -3.49 9.80
C LEU A 63 -0.57 -2.17 10.59
N ASN A 64 0.49 -1.96 11.36
CA ASN A 64 0.70 -0.71 12.10
C ASN A 64 0.90 0.47 11.14
N LEU A 65 1.68 0.29 10.07
CA LEU A 65 1.82 1.27 9.00
C LEU A 65 0.46 1.65 8.42
N SER A 66 -0.38 0.68 8.08
CA SER A 66 -1.70 0.93 7.49
C SER A 66 -2.62 1.71 8.44
N ASN A 67 -2.61 1.40 9.73
CA ASN A 67 -3.38 2.11 10.75
C ASN A 67 -2.97 3.58 10.89
N VAL A 68 -1.67 3.85 10.88
CA VAL A 68 -1.15 5.23 10.93
C VAL A 68 -1.46 5.98 9.63
N LEU A 69 -1.29 5.32 8.47
CA LEU A 69 -1.63 5.89 7.17
C LEU A 69 -3.11 6.24 7.06
N ARG A 70 -4.02 5.38 7.53
CA ARG A 70 -5.46 5.66 7.57
C ARG A 70 -5.75 6.93 8.37
N LYS A 71 -5.16 7.08 9.56
CA LYS A 71 -5.33 8.30 10.40
C LYS A 71 -4.78 9.57 9.73
N LEU A 72 -3.67 9.45 8.99
CA LEU A 72 -3.05 10.58 8.30
C LEU A 72 -3.81 10.99 7.04
N LEU A 73 -4.27 10.02 6.24
CA LEU A 73 -4.72 10.24 4.86
C LEU A 73 -6.24 10.15 4.68
N HIS A 74 -6.92 9.28 5.41
CA HIS A 74 -8.32 8.97 5.12
C HIS A 74 -9.29 9.94 5.80
N ASP A 75 -10.13 10.58 5.00
CA ASP A 75 -11.33 11.26 5.48
C ASP A 75 -12.54 10.35 5.27
N GLU A 76 -13.42 10.24 6.27
CA GLU A 76 -14.67 9.49 6.18
C GLU A 76 -15.78 10.12 7.02
N GLY A 77 -16.88 10.50 6.39
CA GLY A 77 -18.02 11.10 7.08
C GLY A 77 -17.60 12.32 7.92
N CYS A 78 -17.72 12.21 9.24
CA CYS A 78 -17.31 13.26 10.18
C CYS A 78 -15.83 13.15 10.64
N CYS A 79 -15.12 12.10 10.24
CA CYS A 79 -13.72 11.86 10.59
C CYS A 79 -12.82 12.50 9.53
N ILE A 80 -12.24 13.65 9.86
CA ILE A 80 -11.25 14.33 9.01
C ILE A 80 -9.86 13.82 9.39
N SER A 81 -9.07 13.41 8.41
CA SER A 81 -7.70 12.96 8.60
C SER A 81 -6.81 14.07 9.17
N LEU A 82 -5.70 13.72 9.83
CA LEU A 82 -4.79 14.74 10.38
C LEU A 82 -4.23 15.68 9.31
N LEU A 83 -3.93 15.17 8.11
CA LEU A 83 -3.51 16.02 7.00
C LEU A 83 -4.65 16.91 6.50
N GLY A 84 -5.90 16.44 6.51
CA GLY A 84 -7.07 17.26 6.19
C GLY A 84 -7.28 18.39 7.20
N GLN A 85 -7.20 18.07 8.49
CA GLN A 85 -7.35 19.05 9.58
C GLN A 85 -6.25 20.12 9.61
N LEU A 86 -5.06 19.81 9.08
CA LEU A 86 -3.92 20.72 8.95
C LEU A 86 -3.79 21.34 7.55
N GLU A 87 -4.76 21.08 6.66
CA GLU A 87 -4.76 21.50 5.26
C GLU A 87 -3.51 21.11 4.46
N LYS A 88 -2.78 20.06 4.87
CA LYS A 88 -1.54 19.62 4.24
C LYS A 88 -1.74 18.81 2.95
N LYS A 89 -2.97 18.39 2.67
CA LYS A 89 -3.30 17.66 1.42
C LYS A 89 -3.11 18.52 0.16
N LYS A 90 -3.20 19.85 0.28
CA LYS A 90 -3.03 20.79 -0.84
C LYS A 90 -1.59 20.88 -1.35
N ASP A 91 -0.62 20.51 -0.51
CA ASP A 91 0.81 20.56 -0.84
C ASP A 91 1.25 19.42 -1.77
N GLY A 92 0.34 18.47 -2.03
CA GLY A 92 0.61 17.26 -2.80
C GLY A 92 1.42 16.22 -2.02
N ILE A 93 1.67 15.08 -2.67
CA ILE A 93 2.47 13.98 -2.12
C ILE A 93 3.54 13.60 -3.15
N CYS A 94 4.73 13.31 -2.65
CA CYS A 94 5.83 12.76 -3.42
C CYS A 94 5.53 11.30 -3.78
N SER A 95 5.15 11.04 -5.03
CA SER A 95 4.99 9.70 -5.57
C SER A 95 6.28 9.23 -6.23
N ILE A 96 6.62 7.95 -6.03
CA ILE A 96 7.72 7.27 -6.73
C ILE A 96 7.25 5.98 -7.43
N SER A 97 5.95 5.86 -7.67
CA SER A 97 5.37 4.71 -8.41
C SER A 97 5.98 4.56 -9.79
N LEU A 98 6.19 3.32 -10.22
CA LEU A 98 6.68 3.03 -11.58
C LEU A 98 5.72 3.57 -12.66
N PRO A 99 6.25 4.09 -13.78
CA PRO A 99 5.43 4.59 -14.88
C PRO A 99 4.97 3.39 -15.71
N PHE A 100 3.76 2.90 -15.45
CA PHE A 100 3.15 1.85 -16.26
C PHE A 100 2.21 2.42 -17.31
N ASN A 101 2.40 2.02 -18.56
CA ASN A 101 1.44 2.28 -19.62
C ASN A 101 0.31 1.24 -19.53
N THR A 102 -0.81 1.65 -18.93
CA THR A 102 -2.01 0.81 -18.76
C THR A 102 -2.63 0.38 -20.09
N ASN A 103 -2.35 1.06 -21.20
CA ASN A 103 -2.81 0.67 -22.52
C ASN A 103 -2.03 -0.54 -23.08
N GLN A 104 -0.82 -0.79 -22.56
CA GLN A 104 0.06 -1.85 -23.03
C GLN A 104 -0.03 -3.10 -22.16
N TYR A 105 -0.30 -2.94 -20.86
CA TYR A 105 -0.34 -4.04 -19.89
C TYR A 105 -1.63 -4.02 -19.08
N LYS A 106 -2.40 -5.11 -19.18
CA LYS A 106 -3.64 -5.29 -18.42
C LYS A 106 -3.37 -5.68 -16.96
N ASP A 107 -2.30 -6.43 -16.72
CA ASP A 107 -1.89 -6.85 -15.39
C ASP A 107 -0.57 -6.16 -14.98
N PHE A 108 -0.53 -5.55 -13.80
CA PHE A 108 0.64 -4.84 -13.26
C PHE A 108 0.58 -4.67 -11.73
N VAL A 109 1.76 -4.45 -11.13
CA VAL A 109 1.95 -4.00 -9.74
C VAL A 109 2.95 -2.84 -9.76
N LYS A 110 2.55 -1.65 -9.27
CA LYS A 110 3.34 -0.41 -9.40
C LYS A 110 4.32 -0.11 -8.27
N LEU A 111 4.05 -0.64 -7.08
CA LEU A 111 4.71 -0.24 -5.83
C LEU A 111 5.62 -1.33 -5.23
N ALA A 112 5.62 -2.51 -5.82
CA ALA A 112 6.37 -3.66 -5.32
C ALA A 112 6.99 -4.43 -6.49
N CYS A 113 8.12 -5.08 -6.23
CA CYS A 113 8.82 -5.93 -7.19
C CYS A 113 9.26 -7.24 -6.53
N ILE A 114 9.59 -8.24 -7.34
CA ILE A 114 10.21 -9.47 -6.83
C ILE A 114 11.69 -9.40 -7.21
N PRO A 115 12.61 -9.28 -6.23
CA PRO A 115 14.03 -9.28 -6.53
C PRO A 115 14.46 -10.70 -6.91
N VAL A 116 14.98 -10.88 -8.13
CA VAL A 116 15.61 -12.13 -8.53
C VAL A 116 17.10 -11.98 -8.39
N LEU A 117 17.61 -12.51 -7.28
CA LEU A 117 19.04 -12.73 -7.11
C LEU A 117 19.41 -14.03 -7.82
N ILE A 118 20.53 -14.02 -8.54
CA ILE A 118 21.03 -15.17 -9.31
C ILE A 118 21.24 -16.41 -8.42
N ASP A 119 21.39 -16.21 -7.11
CA ASP A 119 21.70 -17.28 -6.14
C ASP A 119 20.76 -17.29 -4.91
N VAL A 120 19.70 -16.46 -4.90
CA VAL A 120 18.71 -16.46 -3.81
C VAL A 120 17.33 -16.62 -4.41
N GLN A 121 16.65 -17.69 -4.02
CA GLN A 121 15.22 -17.88 -4.27
C GLN A 121 14.41 -16.91 -3.40
N SER A 122 14.59 -15.60 -3.60
CA SER A 122 13.68 -14.62 -3.06
C SER A 122 12.42 -14.67 -3.92
N THR A 123 11.38 -15.23 -3.35
CA THR A 123 10.11 -15.42 -4.03
C THR A 123 9.04 -14.41 -3.59
N ARG A 124 9.37 -13.52 -2.65
CA ARG A 124 8.47 -12.52 -2.06
C ARG A 124 8.53 -11.16 -2.73
N TYR A 125 7.48 -10.37 -2.58
CA TYR A 125 7.48 -8.96 -2.96
C TYR A 125 8.29 -8.11 -1.99
N GLU A 126 9.04 -7.17 -2.55
CA GLU A 126 9.74 -6.11 -1.85
C GLU A 126 9.22 -4.73 -2.29
N PRO A 127 9.16 -3.75 -1.38
CA PRO A 127 8.73 -2.39 -1.70
C PRO A 127 9.75 -1.66 -2.57
N ILE A 128 9.28 -0.82 -3.51
CA ILE A 128 10.15 -0.02 -4.36
C ILE A 128 10.48 1.30 -3.66
N LEU A 129 11.45 1.25 -2.74
CA LEU A 129 11.82 2.41 -1.90
C LEU A 129 12.81 3.37 -2.59
N ASP A 130 13.58 2.88 -3.57
CA ASP A 130 14.49 3.69 -4.36
C ASP A 130 14.53 3.22 -5.82
N ILE A 131 13.91 4.01 -6.70
CA ILE A 131 13.83 3.71 -8.13
C ILE A 131 15.21 3.67 -8.79
N LYS A 132 16.22 4.40 -8.27
CA LYS A 132 17.56 4.42 -8.87
C LYS A 132 18.22 3.05 -8.79
N LYS A 133 17.83 2.22 -7.82
CA LYS A 133 18.30 0.82 -7.71
C LYS A 133 17.60 -0.12 -8.69
N VAL A 134 16.33 0.13 -9.01
CA VAL A 134 15.49 -0.73 -9.87
C VAL A 134 15.64 -0.38 -11.34
N ALA A 135 15.73 0.91 -11.67
CA ALA A 135 15.84 1.39 -13.04
C ALA A 135 16.62 2.71 -13.07
N ARG A 136 17.96 2.60 -13.21
CA ARG A 136 18.91 3.74 -13.16
C ARG A 136 18.60 4.91 -14.12
N HIS A 137 17.74 4.68 -15.12
CA HIS A 137 17.36 5.66 -16.15
C HIS A 137 15.90 6.14 -16.06
N ILE A 138 15.12 5.71 -15.05
CA ILE A 138 13.73 6.13 -14.87
C ILE A 138 13.67 7.13 -13.71
N VAL A 139 13.34 8.38 -14.04
CA VAL A 139 12.98 9.40 -13.05
C VAL A 139 11.47 9.35 -12.87
N VAL A 140 10.99 8.91 -11.70
CA VAL A 140 9.55 8.83 -11.39
C VAL A 140 9.14 9.58 -10.15
N GLN A 141 10.08 10.26 -9.48
CA GLN A 141 9.72 11.11 -8.37
C GLN A 141 8.95 12.32 -8.87
N LYS A 142 7.65 12.38 -8.58
CA LYS A 142 6.77 13.49 -8.92
C LYS A 142 5.97 13.94 -7.70
N GLN A 143 5.85 15.26 -7.51
CA GLN A 143 4.87 15.81 -6.60
C GLN A 143 3.52 15.81 -7.32
N ILE A 144 2.53 15.11 -6.78
CA ILE A 144 1.19 15.02 -7.37
C ILE A 144 0.11 15.42 -6.37
N GLY A 145 -1.05 15.84 -6.88
CA GLY A 145 -2.19 16.18 -6.05
C GLY A 145 -2.66 14.99 -5.20
N PHE A 146 -3.20 15.27 -4.01
CA PHE A 146 -3.61 14.22 -3.07
C PHE A 146 -4.64 13.26 -3.68
N ASP A 147 -5.64 13.76 -4.40
CA ASP A 147 -6.68 12.90 -4.97
C ASP A 147 -6.14 12.01 -6.10
N GLU A 148 -5.22 12.52 -6.93
CA GLU A 148 -4.51 11.72 -7.94
C GLU A 148 -3.69 10.62 -7.25
N TYR A 149 -2.92 10.99 -6.23
CA TYR A 149 -2.10 10.08 -5.45
C TYR A 149 -2.91 8.95 -4.80
N TRP A 150 -3.98 9.34 -4.11
CA TRP A 150 -4.75 8.48 -3.23
C TRP A 150 -5.61 7.48 -4.02
N ASN A 151 -6.14 7.91 -5.17
CA ASN A 151 -6.99 7.11 -6.03
C ASN A 151 -6.23 6.42 -7.19
N GLU A 152 -4.92 6.66 -7.34
CA GLU A 152 -4.14 5.97 -8.36
C GLU A 152 -4.26 4.44 -8.19
N ILE A 153 -4.58 3.76 -9.29
CA ILE A 153 -4.56 2.29 -9.39
C ILE A 153 -3.11 1.81 -9.39
N ILE A 154 -2.76 1.04 -8.37
CA ILE A 154 -1.42 0.53 -8.10
C ILE A 154 -1.28 -0.96 -8.38
N ILE A 155 -2.39 -1.70 -8.41
CA ILE A 155 -2.45 -3.10 -8.82
C ILE A 155 -3.62 -3.26 -9.78
N SER A 156 -3.36 -3.98 -10.87
CA SER A 156 -4.39 -4.54 -11.75
C SER A 156 -3.98 -5.97 -12.03
N VAL A 157 -4.77 -6.98 -11.65
CA VAL A 157 -4.48 -8.39 -11.95
C VAL A 157 -5.79 -9.13 -12.13
N LYS A 158 -5.99 -9.82 -13.26
CA LYS A 158 -7.17 -10.68 -13.50
C LYS A 158 -8.50 -9.94 -13.24
N SER A 159 -8.58 -8.67 -13.64
CA SER A 159 -9.71 -7.74 -13.42
C SER A 159 -9.89 -7.21 -11.99
N ASN A 160 -9.06 -7.61 -11.02
CA ASN A 160 -9.02 -6.97 -9.71
C ASN A 160 -8.12 -5.74 -9.79
N VAL A 161 -8.67 -4.59 -9.40
CA VAL A 161 -7.93 -3.33 -9.35
C VAL A 161 -7.90 -2.80 -7.92
N PHE A 162 -6.73 -2.31 -7.50
CA PHE A 162 -6.56 -1.71 -6.18
C PHE A 162 -5.88 -0.36 -6.30
N SER A 163 -6.46 0.64 -5.66
CA SER A 163 -5.83 1.95 -5.42
C SER A 163 -5.02 1.96 -4.12
N ARG A 164 -4.21 3.01 -3.90
CA ARG A 164 -3.56 3.26 -2.60
C ARG A 164 -4.59 3.34 -1.47
N ARG A 165 -5.69 4.05 -1.71
CA ARG A 165 -6.82 4.16 -0.78
C ARG A 165 -7.32 2.80 -0.33
N GLU A 166 -7.69 1.96 -1.30
CA GLU A 166 -8.23 0.63 -1.01
C GLU A 166 -7.22 -0.24 -0.26
N MET A 167 -5.95 -0.20 -0.68
CA MET A 167 -4.89 -0.98 -0.01
C MET A 167 -4.76 -0.61 1.47
N VAL A 168 -4.70 0.69 1.78
CA VAL A 168 -4.57 1.17 3.17
C VAL A 168 -5.80 0.80 3.99
N LEU A 169 -7.01 0.98 3.45
CA LEU A 169 -8.24 0.66 4.18
C LEU A 169 -8.40 -0.83 4.42
N TYR A 170 -8.19 -1.67 3.41
CA TYR A 170 -8.27 -3.12 3.58
C TYR A 170 -7.30 -3.64 4.64
N MET A 171 -6.06 -3.16 4.63
CA MET A 171 -5.05 -3.57 5.62
C MET A 171 -5.39 -3.09 7.04
N ALA A 172 -5.86 -1.85 7.19
CA ALA A 172 -6.19 -1.28 8.49
C ALA A 172 -7.46 -1.90 9.11
N GLU A 173 -8.46 -2.23 8.27
CA GLU A 173 -9.79 -2.66 8.71
C GLU A 173 -9.96 -4.19 8.71
N GLN A 174 -9.35 -4.91 7.77
CA GLN A 174 -9.60 -6.35 7.54
C GLN A 174 -8.36 -7.22 7.67
N GLY A 175 -7.15 -6.65 7.64
CA GLY A 175 -5.89 -7.39 7.77
C GLY A 175 -5.56 -7.84 9.20
N GLY A 176 -6.49 -7.74 10.15
CA GLY A 176 -6.24 -7.98 11.57
C GLY A 176 -5.57 -6.81 12.30
N GLY A 177 -5.54 -5.61 11.71
CA GLY A 177 -4.93 -4.42 12.29
C GLY A 177 -5.67 -3.88 13.52
N CYS A 178 -6.90 -3.38 13.34
CA CYS A 178 -7.73 -2.86 14.44
C CYS A 178 -9.01 -3.67 14.69
N HIS A 179 -9.48 -4.43 13.70
CA HIS A 179 -10.64 -5.31 13.80
C HIS A 179 -10.24 -6.70 13.31
N CYS A 180 -10.40 -7.71 14.16
CA CYS A 180 -10.23 -9.11 13.81
C CYS A 180 -11.62 -9.69 13.50
N ASP A 181 -12.28 -9.17 12.48
CA ASP A 181 -13.56 -9.73 12.05
C ASP A 181 -13.32 -11.13 11.45
N PRO A 182 -14.17 -12.13 11.77
CA PRO A 182 -13.99 -13.51 11.28
C PRO A 182 -14.18 -13.64 9.77
N SER A 183 -14.70 -12.61 9.10
CA SER A 183 -14.93 -12.56 7.66
C SER A 183 -14.19 -11.38 7.03
N ILE A 184 -13.46 -11.64 5.96
CA ILE A 184 -12.87 -10.60 5.11
C ILE A 184 -13.69 -10.39 3.84
N GLY A 185 -13.63 -9.20 3.26
CA GLY A 185 -14.32 -8.88 2.02
C GLY A 185 -13.74 -9.66 0.83
N GLU A 186 -14.61 -10.11 -0.08
CA GLU A 186 -14.22 -10.94 -1.23
C GLU A 186 -13.11 -10.31 -2.09
N LYS A 187 -13.18 -8.99 -2.33
CA LYS A 187 -12.15 -8.27 -3.09
C LYS A 187 -10.77 -8.35 -2.41
N TYR A 188 -10.72 -8.25 -1.09
CA TYR A 188 -9.47 -8.37 -0.33
C TYR A 188 -8.99 -9.82 -0.23
N ALA A 189 -9.91 -10.78 -0.07
CA ALA A 189 -9.59 -12.21 -0.11
C ALA A 189 -8.89 -12.58 -1.42
N ARG A 190 -9.37 -12.08 -2.56
CA ARG A 190 -8.74 -12.29 -3.87
C ARG A 190 -7.33 -11.70 -3.97
N LEU A 191 -7.05 -10.61 -3.24
CA LEU A 191 -5.70 -10.03 -3.19
C LEU A 191 -4.73 -10.95 -2.44
N ILE A 192 -5.15 -11.54 -1.32
CA ILE A 192 -4.25 -12.33 -0.46
C ILE A 192 -4.13 -13.78 -0.94
N TYR A 193 -5.23 -14.38 -1.39
CA TYR A 193 -5.29 -15.81 -1.68
C TYR A 193 -5.21 -16.13 -3.18
N ASP A 194 -5.75 -15.26 -4.03
CA ASP A 194 -5.90 -15.53 -5.47
C ASP A 194 -4.99 -14.66 -6.35
N MET A 195 -4.18 -13.79 -5.75
CA MET A 195 -3.23 -12.96 -6.48
C MET A 195 -2.02 -13.79 -6.92
N ASP A 196 -2.24 -14.53 -7.99
CA ASP A 196 -1.20 -14.93 -8.91
C ASP A 196 -1.03 -13.79 -9.93
N ALA A 197 -0.13 -12.87 -9.61
CA ALA A 197 0.26 -11.75 -10.49
C ALA A 197 1.01 -12.21 -11.75
N GLY A 198 1.06 -13.51 -12.03
CA GLY A 198 1.67 -14.07 -13.23
C GLY A 198 3.19 -14.02 -13.24
N VAL A 199 3.84 -13.76 -12.10
CA VAL A 199 5.30 -13.73 -12.03
C VAL A 199 5.83 -15.15 -11.99
N LYS A 200 6.09 -15.70 -13.17
CA LYS A 200 6.83 -16.95 -13.34
C LYS A 200 8.32 -16.60 -13.42
N VAL A 201 9.06 -16.82 -12.33
CA VAL A 201 10.51 -16.69 -12.33
C VAL A 201 11.11 -17.93 -12.97
N PHE A 202 11.88 -17.75 -14.06
CA PHE A 202 12.52 -18.85 -14.78
C PHE A 202 14.01 -18.90 -14.42
N TYR A 203 14.46 -19.99 -13.80
CA TYR A 203 15.88 -20.26 -13.59
C TYR A 203 16.39 -21.22 -14.68
N GLY A 204 17.55 -20.90 -15.27
CA GLY A 204 18.28 -21.80 -16.16
C GLY A 204 19.76 -21.82 -15.77
N GLU A 205 20.41 -22.98 -15.85
CA GLU A 205 21.87 -23.04 -15.88
C GLU A 205 22.35 -22.36 -17.17
N GLU A 206 23.52 -21.70 -17.12
CA GLU A 206 24.09 -20.94 -18.23
C GLU A 206 23.90 -21.65 -19.58
N GLY A 207 23.16 -21.00 -20.49
CA GLY A 207 23.02 -21.44 -21.87
C GLY A 207 22.07 -22.62 -22.13
N LYS A 208 21.35 -23.18 -21.14
CA LYS A 208 20.35 -24.24 -21.41
C LYS A 208 19.05 -24.05 -20.62
N LEU A 209 17.99 -23.67 -21.34
CA LEU A 209 16.60 -23.75 -20.86
C LEU A 209 16.26 -25.24 -20.61
N LYS A 210 16.24 -25.70 -19.35
CA LYS A 210 15.74 -27.05 -19.01
C LYS A 210 14.22 -27.10 -19.22
N LYS A 211 13.75 -28.17 -19.89
CA LYS A 211 12.33 -28.47 -20.18
C LYS A 211 11.50 -28.90 -18.96
N ASN A 212 12.12 -29.05 -17.79
CA ASN A 212 11.46 -29.50 -16.57
C ASN A 212 11.36 -28.31 -15.61
N TYR A 213 10.22 -27.64 -15.69
CA TYR A 213 9.88 -26.43 -14.96
C TYR A 213 9.35 -26.81 -13.56
N LYS A 214 9.82 -26.12 -12.51
CA LYS A 214 9.12 -26.13 -11.21
C LYS A 214 8.30 -24.85 -11.15
N GLU A 215 6.98 -24.99 -11.13
CA GLU A 215 6.09 -23.86 -10.90
C GLU A 215 6.40 -23.28 -9.51
N CYS A 216 6.58 -21.97 -9.43
CA CYS A 216 6.79 -21.31 -8.16
C CYS A 216 5.49 -21.48 -7.36
N ASP A 217 5.58 -22.15 -6.21
CA ASP A 217 4.42 -22.56 -5.44
C ASP A 217 3.60 -21.32 -5.06
N SER A 218 2.28 -21.32 -5.29
CA SER A 218 1.38 -20.16 -5.08
C SER A 218 1.50 -19.49 -3.69
N ALA A 219 2.11 -20.18 -2.72
CA ALA A 219 2.53 -19.64 -1.44
C ALA A 219 3.53 -18.47 -1.51
N THR A 220 4.15 -18.23 -2.67
CA THR A 220 5.24 -17.27 -2.85
C THR A 220 4.82 -15.87 -3.29
N THR A 221 3.63 -15.68 -3.86
CA THR A 221 3.11 -14.33 -4.18
C THR A 221 2.50 -13.60 -2.97
N ARG A 222 2.56 -14.21 -1.77
CA ARG A 222 2.07 -13.65 -0.50
C ARG A 222 2.95 -12.50 -0.05
N ASN A 223 2.35 -11.38 0.37
CA ASN A 223 2.94 -10.14 0.92
C ASN A 223 2.97 -8.90 0.00
N VAL A 224 2.39 -8.94 -1.20
CA VAL A 224 2.35 -7.76 -2.09
C VAL A 224 1.65 -6.57 -1.43
N GLU A 225 0.63 -6.83 -0.62
CA GLU A 225 -0.08 -5.87 0.21
C GLU A 225 0.87 -5.20 1.22
N ASN A 226 1.70 -6.01 1.89
CA ASN A 226 2.66 -5.53 2.88
C ASN A 226 3.72 -4.64 2.23
N ALA A 227 4.25 -5.06 1.08
CA ALA A 227 5.19 -4.27 0.29
C ALA A 227 4.56 -2.96 -0.22
N CYS A 228 3.31 -2.99 -0.70
CA CYS A 228 2.60 -1.79 -1.14
C CYS A 228 2.38 -0.81 0.02
N ILE A 229 1.97 -1.28 1.20
CA ILE A 229 1.83 -0.44 2.39
C ILE A 229 3.17 0.20 2.77
N ARG A 230 4.25 -0.58 2.78
CA ARG A 230 5.58 -0.06 3.10
C ARG A 230 6.03 1.00 2.10
N HIS A 231 5.72 0.83 0.82
CA HIS A 231 5.96 1.84 -0.22
C HIS A 231 5.14 3.12 0.02
N ILE A 232 3.85 3.01 0.32
CA ILE A 232 2.99 4.17 0.62
C ILE A 232 3.53 4.93 1.84
N ALA A 233 3.96 4.20 2.89
CA ALA A 233 4.61 4.81 4.05
C ALA A 233 5.88 5.56 3.68
N HIS A 234 6.69 5.04 2.75
CA HIS A 234 7.88 5.71 2.26
C HIS A 234 7.56 7.05 1.58
N GLU A 235 6.56 7.07 0.70
CA GLU A 235 6.11 8.27 -0.01
C GLU A 235 5.61 9.35 0.96
N VAL A 236 4.82 8.96 1.97
CA VAL A 236 4.33 9.86 3.02
C VAL A 236 5.47 10.41 3.87
N LEU A 237 6.39 9.54 4.33
CA LEU A 237 7.57 9.98 5.09
C LEU A 237 8.44 10.93 4.27
N LYS A 238 8.75 10.61 3.00
CA LYS A 238 9.51 11.52 2.13
C LYS A 238 8.85 12.89 1.95
N THR A 239 7.52 12.93 1.95
CA THR A 239 6.77 14.17 1.77
C THR A 239 6.78 15.03 3.03
N PHE A 240 6.62 14.41 4.19
CA PHE A 240 6.25 15.13 5.42
C PHE A 240 7.32 15.10 6.52
N ASP A 241 8.39 14.36 6.30
CA ASP A 241 9.46 14.16 7.25
C ASP A 241 10.81 14.51 6.60
N LEU A 242 11.26 15.74 6.83
CA LEU A 242 12.48 16.28 6.21
C LEU A 242 13.76 15.54 6.62
N ASP A 243 13.74 14.89 7.79
CA ASP A 243 14.87 14.12 8.31
C ASP A 243 14.85 12.66 7.84
N TYR A 244 13.80 12.24 7.14
CA TYR A 244 13.63 10.87 6.72
C TYR A 244 14.65 10.48 5.65
N LYS A 245 15.46 9.48 5.98
CA LYS A 245 16.39 8.81 5.08
C LYS A 245 16.10 7.33 5.11
N ILE A 246 16.12 6.68 3.95
CA ILE A 246 16.10 5.22 3.90
C ILE A 246 17.50 4.73 4.26
N GLU A 247 17.60 3.89 5.26
CA GLU A 247 18.79 3.08 5.51
C GLU A 247 18.77 1.93 4.50
N VAL A 248 19.30 2.17 3.30
CA VAL A 248 19.16 1.18 2.24
C VAL A 248 20.12 0.02 2.48
N ILE A 249 19.59 -1.19 2.58
CA ILE A 249 20.39 -2.41 2.44
C ILE A 249 21.02 -2.37 1.03
N LYS A 250 22.36 -2.44 0.98
CA LYS A 250 23.09 -2.59 -0.28
C LYS A 250 22.77 -3.98 -0.84
N ILE A 251 22.08 -4.04 -1.97
CA ILE A 251 21.95 -5.28 -2.72
C ILE A 251 22.67 -5.04 -4.05
N GLU A 252 23.84 -5.63 -4.21
CA GLU A 252 24.80 -5.30 -5.28
C GLU A 252 24.47 -6.00 -6.62
N SER A 253 23.49 -6.92 -6.65
CA SER A 253 23.27 -7.79 -7.82
C SER A 253 21.83 -8.31 -7.96
N VAL A 254 20.84 -7.42 -7.91
CA VAL A 254 19.42 -7.80 -8.16
C VAL A 254 19.07 -7.65 -9.63
N LEU A 255 18.69 -8.74 -10.28
CA LEU A 255 17.85 -8.66 -11.46
C LEU A 255 16.43 -8.37 -10.96
N THR A 256 15.97 -7.13 -11.08
CA THR A 256 14.63 -6.79 -10.58
C THR A 256 13.60 -7.25 -11.60
N ILE A 257 12.83 -8.30 -11.29
CA ILE A 257 11.67 -8.66 -12.10
C ILE A 257 10.53 -7.75 -11.66
N ILE A 258 10.25 -6.76 -12.50
CA ILE A 258 8.98 -6.04 -12.46
C ILE A 258 7.92 -7.06 -12.92
N PRO A 259 6.86 -7.33 -12.13
CA PRO A 259 5.80 -8.26 -12.50
C PRO A 259 5.23 -7.89 -13.86
N PHE A 260 5.64 -8.65 -14.86
CA PHE A 260 5.27 -8.45 -16.25
C PHE A 260 4.79 -9.78 -16.75
N ASN A 261 3.54 -9.84 -17.20
CA ASN A 261 3.03 -11.02 -17.87
C ASN A 261 3.60 -11.03 -19.30
N ILE A 262 4.76 -11.68 -19.51
CA ILE A 262 5.29 -11.93 -20.86
C ILE A 262 4.40 -13.00 -21.46
N GLN A 263 3.30 -12.59 -22.11
CA GLN A 263 2.62 -13.50 -23.02
C GLN A 263 3.62 -13.84 -24.14
N LYS A 264 4.02 -15.12 -24.16
CA LYS A 264 4.79 -15.74 -25.24
C LYS A 264 4.23 -15.31 -26.60
N ARG A 265 4.90 -14.38 -27.28
CA ARG A 265 4.94 -14.45 -28.74
C ARG A 265 6.01 -15.46 -29.08
N GLN A 266 5.58 -16.57 -29.70
CA GLN A 266 6.48 -17.51 -30.33
C GLN A 266 7.45 -16.72 -31.22
N GLY A 267 8.75 -16.87 -30.95
CA GLY A 267 9.84 -16.55 -31.87
C GLY A 267 9.87 -15.14 -32.45
N GLN A 268 10.35 -14.16 -31.69
CA GLN A 268 11.28 -13.13 -32.19
C GLN A 268 11.79 -12.31 -31.01
N LEU A 269 13.11 -12.39 -30.76
CA LEU A 269 13.83 -11.41 -29.97
C LEU A 269 13.72 -10.06 -30.70
N ILE A 270 12.68 -9.27 -30.37
CA ILE A 270 12.68 -7.86 -30.73
C ILE A 270 13.55 -7.18 -29.70
N SER A 271 14.83 -7.01 -30.01
CA SER A 271 15.68 -6.03 -29.35
C SER A 271 15.07 -4.66 -29.63
N SER A 272 14.17 -4.19 -28.77
CA SER A 272 13.69 -2.81 -28.80
C SER A 272 14.76 -1.89 -28.21
N GLY A 273 15.95 -1.88 -28.84
CA GLY A 273 16.91 -0.82 -28.65
C GLY A 273 16.32 0.44 -29.27
N VAL A 274 16.06 1.46 -28.46
CA VAL A 274 15.74 2.79 -28.97
C VAL A 274 16.92 3.20 -29.86
N GLY A 275 16.69 3.24 -31.18
CA GLY A 275 17.76 3.57 -32.12
C GLY A 275 18.34 4.94 -31.77
N ARG A 276 19.67 5.10 -31.85
CA ARG A 276 20.40 6.33 -31.46
C ARG A 276 19.78 7.65 -31.99
N ASN A 277 19.13 7.60 -33.14
CA ASN A 277 18.50 8.76 -33.79
C ASN A 277 16.98 8.88 -33.54
N SER A 278 16.36 7.95 -32.81
CA SER A 278 14.94 8.02 -32.45
C SER A 278 14.70 9.14 -31.43
N LEU A 279 13.48 9.69 -31.39
CA LEU A 279 13.09 10.63 -30.35
C LEU A 279 13.31 10.01 -28.96
N CYS A 280 13.89 10.82 -28.07
CA CYS A 280 14.22 10.37 -26.73
C CYS A 280 12.94 10.11 -25.93
N PRO A 281 12.78 8.92 -25.31
CA PRO A 281 11.57 8.59 -24.57
C PRO A 281 11.38 9.40 -23.28
N CYS A 282 12.34 10.26 -22.89
CA CYS A 282 12.19 11.18 -21.77
C CYS A 282 11.31 12.41 -22.07
N GLY A 283 10.83 12.58 -23.32
CA GLY A 283 9.96 13.69 -23.69
C GLY A 283 10.67 15.02 -23.93
N SER A 284 12.01 15.02 -24.02
CA SER A 284 12.81 16.24 -24.26
C SER A 284 12.69 16.83 -25.66
N GLY A 285 12.01 16.14 -26.58
CA GLY A 285 11.94 16.50 -28.00
C GLY A 285 13.26 16.34 -28.78
N LYS A 286 14.33 15.87 -28.13
CA LYS A 286 15.64 15.60 -28.75
C LYS A 286 15.77 14.13 -29.15
N ASN A 287 16.70 13.83 -30.06
CA ASN A 287 17.05 12.45 -30.41
C ASN A 287 17.84 11.79 -29.26
N TYR A 288 17.65 10.49 -29.05
CA TYR A 288 18.18 9.71 -27.93
C TYR A 288 19.69 9.93 -27.70
N LYS A 289 20.49 9.95 -28.78
CA LYS A 289 21.94 10.20 -28.67
C LYS A 289 22.33 11.56 -28.09
N LYS A 290 21.56 12.61 -28.39
CA LYS A 290 21.83 13.99 -27.94
C LYS A 290 21.22 14.31 -26.57
N CYS A 291 20.59 13.32 -25.94
CA CYS A 291 19.85 13.52 -24.70
C CYS A 291 20.36 12.62 -23.57
N CYS A 292 20.73 11.37 -23.87
CA CYS A 292 21.05 10.37 -22.85
C CYS A 292 22.32 9.55 -23.14
N LEU A 293 23.00 9.77 -24.27
CA LEU A 293 24.28 9.11 -24.60
C LEU A 293 25.47 10.09 -24.67
N GLU A 294 25.21 11.39 -24.53
CA GLU A 294 26.18 12.47 -24.30
C GLU A 294 25.90 13.04 -22.91
#